data_AF-A0AB39PWV6-F1
#
_entry.id   AF-A0AB39PWV6-F1
#
_cell.length_a   1.000
_cell.length_b   1.000
_cell.length_c   1.000
_cell.angle_alpha   90.00
_cell.angle_beta   90.00
_cell.angle_gamma   90.00
#
_symmetry.space_group_name_H-M   'P 1'
#
loop_
_entity.id
_entity.type
_entity.pdbx_description
1 polymer ?
#
loop_
_entity_poly.entity_id
_entity_poly.type
_entity_poly.pdbx_seq_one_letter_code
_entity_poly.pdbx_strand_id
1 'polypeptide(L)'
;MNELPIVVTCTDRKTSPPEPGLRVRELPATDIRQRAAEWARRLHAAPGRRTALGELYQGDQWRRAAALTKAASGAGFTPRLYVASAGLGLQPVSSLAPSYAATFMPRHADSVASSSAQAAQWWGQLQRMEASRHLPQIAATAGQALVVLSETYAQAMHNDLVALAATGADVVLIGGASDVDGIVRMPANAALRQALGGTLTSLNVRMAASWLEHCTPGHLITPTAKERWSTWSSQVARTERYARQPMSDQAVIAFIRDVKGRYPDYSRTRLLRLLRDKGMACEQKRFADLYTSTIGPR
;
A
#
# COMPACT_ATOMS: atom_id res chain seq x y z
N MET A 1 22.09 -5.88 -18.23
CA MET A 1 21.60 -4.78 -17.36
C MET A 1 20.88 -5.42 -16.19
N ASN A 2 21.16 -5.00 -14.96
CA ASN A 2 20.57 -5.60 -13.76
C ASN A 2 19.24 -4.93 -13.39
N GLU A 3 18.25 -5.04 -14.28
CA GLU A 3 16.95 -4.42 -14.11
C GLU A 3 16.19 -5.05 -12.93
N LEU A 4 15.57 -4.22 -12.09
CA LEU A 4 14.69 -4.67 -11.01
C LEU A 4 13.30 -4.03 -11.15
N PRO A 5 12.32 -4.76 -11.68
CA PRO A 5 10.93 -4.40 -11.55
C PRO A 5 10.51 -4.41 -10.08
N ILE A 6 9.97 -3.28 -9.61
CA ILE A 6 9.42 -3.11 -8.27
C ILE A 6 7.92 -2.88 -8.42
N VAL A 7 7.08 -3.78 -7.90
CA VAL A 7 5.63 -3.63 -7.91
C VAL A 7 5.15 -3.23 -6.52
N VAL A 8 4.39 -2.14 -6.42
CA VAL A 8 3.81 -1.66 -5.16
C VAL A 8 2.29 -1.51 -5.26
N THR A 9 1.57 -1.61 -4.15
CA THR A 9 0.15 -1.27 -4.14
C THR A 9 -0.08 0.23 -4.33
N CYS A 10 -1.15 0.58 -5.04
CA CYS A 10 -1.59 1.96 -5.11
C CYS A 10 -2.15 2.45 -3.77
N THR A 11 -2.36 3.76 -3.66
CA THR A 11 -2.96 4.39 -2.49
C THR A 11 -4.26 5.11 -2.88
N ASP A 12 -5.18 5.21 -1.93
CA ASP A 12 -6.42 5.92 -2.13
C ASP A 12 -6.21 7.44 -2.24
N ARG A 13 -5.22 7.97 -1.50
CA ARG A 13 -4.90 9.41 -1.50
C ARG A 13 -4.28 9.85 -2.83
N LYS A 14 -4.92 10.81 -3.49
CA LYS A 14 -4.47 11.41 -4.74
C LYS A 14 -4.39 12.93 -4.63
N THR A 15 -3.60 13.57 -5.51
CA THR A 15 -3.42 15.03 -5.60
C THR A 15 -4.72 15.80 -5.82
N SER A 16 -5.67 15.19 -6.50
CA SER A 16 -6.95 15.80 -6.88
C SER A 16 -8.09 14.82 -6.63
N PRO A 17 -9.30 15.32 -6.28
CA PRO A 17 -10.46 14.47 -6.13
C PRO A 17 -10.87 13.86 -7.49
N PRO A 18 -11.43 12.64 -7.48
CA PRO A 18 -11.96 12.04 -8.69
C PRO A 18 -13.28 12.68 -9.10
N GLU A 19 -13.50 12.83 -10.40
CA GLU A 19 -14.81 13.18 -10.95
C GLU A 19 -15.86 12.13 -10.55
N PRO A 20 -17.15 12.50 -10.42
CA PRO A 20 -18.20 11.54 -10.06
C PRO A 20 -18.21 10.28 -10.93
N GLY A 21 -18.08 10.44 -12.26
CA GLY A 21 -18.02 9.30 -13.19
C GLY A 21 -16.84 8.35 -12.98
N LEU A 22 -15.78 8.79 -12.30
CA LEU A 22 -14.56 8.03 -12.00
C LEU A 22 -14.50 7.54 -10.56
N ARG A 23 -15.67 7.25 -9.96
CA ARG A 23 -15.80 6.59 -8.67
C ARG A 23 -16.51 5.27 -8.89
N VAL A 24 -15.90 4.18 -8.44
CA VAL A 24 -16.45 2.82 -8.60
C VAL A 24 -17.82 2.67 -7.96
N ARG A 25 -18.12 3.46 -6.91
CA ARG A 25 -19.45 3.49 -6.28
C ARG A 25 -20.58 3.91 -7.23
N GLU A 26 -20.25 4.65 -8.30
CA GLU A 26 -21.20 5.16 -9.30
C GLU A 26 -21.36 4.19 -10.50
N LEU A 27 -20.77 2.99 -10.42
CA LEU A 27 -20.99 1.95 -11.43
C LEU A 27 -22.35 1.29 -11.21
N PRO A 28 -23.05 0.88 -12.28
CA PRO A 28 -24.31 0.17 -12.15
C PRO A 28 -24.13 -1.15 -11.38
N ALA A 29 -25.18 -1.58 -10.67
CA ALA A 29 -25.20 -2.83 -9.92
C ALA A 29 -25.41 -4.04 -10.85
N THR A 30 -24.43 -4.31 -11.72
CA THR A 30 -24.40 -5.46 -12.64
C THR A 30 -23.34 -6.48 -12.23
N ASP A 31 -23.16 -7.54 -13.02
CA ASP A 31 -22.09 -8.51 -12.79
C ASP A 31 -20.69 -7.87 -12.93
N ILE A 32 -19.69 -8.52 -12.35
CA ILE A 32 -18.34 -7.95 -12.24
C ILE A 32 -17.69 -7.68 -13.60
N ARG A 33 -18.00 -8.45 -14.65
CA ARG A 33 -17.43 -8.26 -15.99
C ARG A 33 -18.00 -7.02 -16.64
N GLN A 34 -19.32 -6.87 -16.59
CA GLN A 34 -19.99 -5.66 -17.08
C GLN A 34 -19.54 -4.41 -16.33
N ARG A 35 -19.42 -4.48 -14.99
CA ARG A 35 -18.89 -3.37 -14.18
C ARG A 35 -17.46 -2.99 -14.58
N ALA A 36 -16.58 -3.97 -14.79
CA ALA A 36 -15.20 -3.70 -15.20
C ALA A 36 -15.11 -3.13 -16.62
N ALA A 37 -15.94 -3.60 -17.56
CA ALA A 37 -16.00 -3.06 -18.91
C ALA A 37 -16.49 -1.60 -18.92
N GLU A 38 -17.54 -1.30 -18.16
CA GLU A 38 -18.05 0.06 -18.00
C GLU A 38 -17.00 0.96 -17.33
N TRP A 39 -16.30 0.45 -16.32
CA TRP A 39 -15.20 1.17 -15.68
C TRP A 39 -14.06 1.50 -16.65
N ALA A 40 -13.62 0.54 -17.46
CA ALA A 40 -12.60 0.76 -18.47
C ALA A 40 -13.04 1.80 -19.51
N ARG A 41 -14.32 1.75 -19.94
CA ARG A 41 -14.92 2.75 -20.84
C ARG A 41 -14.89 4.15 -20.24
N ARG A 42 -15.31 4.31 -18.97
CA ARG A 42 -15.29 5.60 -18.26
C ARG A 42 -13.88 6.15 -18.09
N LEU A 43 -12.90 5.31 -17.76
CA LEU A 43 -11.49 5.73 -17.66
C LEU A 43 -10.90 6.17 -19.00
N HIS A 44 -11.29 5.51 -20.10
CA HIS A 44 -10.84 5.87 -21.43
C HIS A 44 -11.45 7.22 -21.88
N ALA A 45 -12.77 7.37 -21.72
CA ALA A 45 -13.52 8.57 -22.11
C ALA A 45 -13.42 9.74 -21.12
N ALA A 46 -12.72 9.58 -20.00
CA ALA A 46 -12.60 10.58 -18.95
C ALA A 46 -12.12 11.93 -19.50
N PRO A 47 -12.91 13.01 -19.35
CA PRO A 47 -12.44 14.35 -19.64
C PRO A 47 -11.42 14.80 -18.59
N GLY A 48 -10.66 15.84 -18.91
CA GLY A 48 -9.78 16.51 -17.94
C GLY A 48 -8.33 16.02 -17.91
N ARG A 49 -7.60 16.53 -16.91
CA ARG A 49 -6.16 16.38 -16.80
C ARG A 49 -5.78 14.95 -16.44
N ARG A 50 -4.90 14.37 -17.24
CA ARG A 50 -4.18 13.13 -16.91
C ARG A 50 -2.82 13.47 -16.31
N THR A 51 -2.49 12.83 -15.20
CA THR A 51 -1.24 13.07 -14.46
C THR A 51 -0.49 11.75 -14.36
N ALA A 52 0.85 11.81 -14.36
CA ALA A 52 1.66 10.62 -14.15
C ALA A 52 1.33 9.98 -12.79
N LEU A 53 1.22 8.66 -12.72
CA LEU A 53 0.88 7.97 -11.48
C LEU A 53 1.86 8.29 -10.33
N GLY A 54 3.14 8.49 -10.67
CA GLY A 54 4.19 9.01 -9.79
C GLY A 54 3.80 10.26 -9.00
N GLU A 55 3.13 11.18 -9.68
CA GLU A 55 2.71 12.49 -9.17
C GLU A 55 1.28 12.47 -8.63
N LEU A 56 0.41 11.63 -9.20
CA LEU A 56 -0.99 11.53 -8.83
C LEU A 56 -1.17 11.00 -7.41
N TYR A 57 -0.48 9.92 -7.05
CA TYR A 57 -0.60 9.29 -5.73
C TYR A 57 0.14 10.07 -4.65
N GLN A 58 -0.38 10.06 -3.43
CA GLN A 58 0.19 10.81 -2.31
C GLN A 58 0.12 10.07 -0.96
N GLY A 59 0.77 10.65 0.05
CA GLY A 59 0.77 10.13 1.42
C GLY A 59 2.07 9.42 1.79
N ASP A 60 2.17 9.00 3.05
CA ASP A 60 3.38 8.37 3.60
C ASP A 60 3.73 7.06 2.88
N GLN A 61 2.73 6.20 2.64
CA GLN A 61 2.93 4.93 1.93
C GLN A 61 3.49 5.14 0.53
N TRP A 62 2.90 6.06 -0.25
CA TRP A 62 3.35 6.33 -1.62
C TRP A 62 4.74 6.95 -1.68
N ARG A 63 5.03 7.94 -0.83
CA ARG A 63 6.37 8.56 -0.79
C ARG A 63 7.46 7.53 -0.50
N ARG A 64 7.19 6.56 0.38
CA ARG A 64 8.13 5.46 0.67
C ARG A 64 8.23 4.48 -0.49
N ALA A 65 7.11 4.19 -1.15
CA ALA A 65 7.10 3.30 -2.31
C ALA A 65 7.94 3.89 -3.45
N ALA A 66 7.80 5.19 -3.72
CA ALA A 66 8.65 5.91 -4.67
C ALA A 66 10.13 5.85 -4.28
N ALA A 67 10.44 5.98 -2.98
CA ALA A 67 11.81 5.92 -2.47
C ALA A 67 12.47 4.53 -2.60
N LEU A 68 11.72 3.46 -2.88
CA LEU A 68 12.29 2.13 -3.18
C LEU A 68 13.19 2.15 -4.41
N THR A 69 12.93 3.03 -5.38
CA THR A 69 13.82 3.19 -6.54
C THR A 69 15.22 3.62 -6.12
N LYS A 70 15.33 4.60 -5.21
CA LYS A 70 16.61 5.01 -4.65
C LYS A 70 17.28 3.89 -3.85
N ALA A 71 16.51 3.17 -3.02
CA ALA A 71 17.03 2.04 -2.24
C ALA A 71 17.58 0.92 -3.16
N ALA A 72 16.84 0.55 -4.19
CA ALA A 72 17.23 -0.47 -5.16
C ALA A 72 18.46 -0.04 -5.98
N SER A 73 18.55 1.24 -6.36
CA SER A 73 19.75 1.78 -7.01
C SER A 73 20.97 1.66 -6.11
N GLY A 74 20.83 2.00 -4.82
CA GLY A 74 21.89 1.82 -3.81
C GLY A 74 22.28 0.36 -3.59
N ALA A 75 21.35 -0.57 -3.81
CA ALA A 75 21.58 -2.01 -3.75
C ALA A 75 22.13 -2.61 -5.08
N GLY A 76 22.51 -1.79 -6.06
CA GLY A 76 23.15 -2.26 -7.30
C GLY A 76 22.20 -2.69 -8.41
N PHE A 77 20.93 -2.27 -8.37
CA PHE A 77 19.93 -2.54 -9.41
C PHE A 77 19.62 -1.32 -10.27
N THR A 78 19.07 -1.54 -11.46
CA THR A 78 18.41 -0.51 -12.27
C THR A 78 16.89 -0.63 -12.05
N PRO A 79 16.29 0.17 -11.15
CA PRO A 79 14.90 -0.03 -10.75
C PRO A 79 13.91 0.45 -11.81
N ARG A 80 12.80 -0.28 -11.94
CA ARG A 80 11.59 0.19 -12.64
C ARG A 80 10.39 0.03 -11.72
N LEU A 81 9.74 1.15 -11.38
CA LEU A 81 8.61 1.14 -10.47
C LEU A 81 7.29 0.98 -11.23
N TYR A 82 6.52 0.00 -10.79
CA TYR A 82 5.16 -0.32 -11.22
C TYR A 82 4.21 -0.23 -10.04
N VAL A 83 2.98 0.13 -10.33
CA VAL A 83 1.90 0.22 -9.35
C VAL A 83 0.79 -0.75 -9.73
N ALA A 84 0.46 -1.65 -8.80
CA ALA A 84 -0.75 -2.44 -8.85
C ALA A 84 -1.92 -1.58 -8.38
N SER A 85 -2.87 -1.33 -9.26
CA SER A 85 -4.00 -0.44 -9.03
C SER A 85 -5.33 -1.17 -9.16
N ALA A 86 -6.19 -1.03 -8.16
CA ALA A 86 -7.57 -1.52 -8.21
C ALA A 86 -8.41 -0.86 -9.33
N GLY A 87 -7.97 0.27 -9.88
CA GLY A 87 -8.67 0.95 -10.97
C GLY A 87 -8.01 0.79 -12.34
N LEU A 88 -6.70 0.56 -12.42
CA LEU A 88 -5.93 0.65 -13.67
C LEU A 88 -5.17 -0.63 -14.04
N GLY A 89 -5.29 -1.69 -13.24
CA GLY A 89 -4.45 -2.87 -13.37
C GLY A 89 -3.01 -2.58 -12.96
N LEU A 90 -2.06 -3.28 -13.56
CA LEU A 90 -0.63 -3.02 -13.34
C LEU A 90 -0.12 -1.99 -14.35
N GLN A 91 0.48 -0.91 -13.85
CA GLN A 91 0.94 0.22 -14.66
C GLN A 91 2.35 0.66 -14.25
N PRO A 92 3.25 1.08 -15.17
CA PRO A 92 4.45 1.82 -14.78
C PRO A 92 4.05 3.18 -14.19
N VAL A 93 4.84 3.71 -13.24
CA VAL A 93 4.49 4.97 -12.57
C VAL A 93 4.53 6.20 -13.47
N SER A 94 5.16 6.11 -14.64
CA SER A 94 5.14 7.14 -15.68
C SER A 94 3.82 7.20 -16.46
N SER A 95 2.93 6.21 -16.31
CA SER A 95 1.66 6.17 -17.03
C SER A 95 0.77 7.35 -16.63
N LEU A 96 0.06 7.92 -17.60
CA LEU A 96 -0.86 9.03 -17.37
C LEU A 96 -2.27 8.51 -17.10
N ALA A 97 -2.87 8.95 -15.99
CA ALA A 97 -4.24 8.61 -15.64
C ALA A 97 -5.00 9.81 -15.07
N PRO A 98 -6.34 9.87 -15.23
CA PRO A 98 -7.16 10.81 -14.46
C PRO A 98 -7.18 10.42 -12.98
N SER A 99 -7.63 11.32 -12.11
CA SER A 99 -7.94 10.94 -10.73
C SER A 99 -9.19 10.06 -10.68
N TYR A 100 -9.14 8.98 -9.90
CA TYR A 100 -10.21 7.98 -9.81
C TYR A 100 -10.32 7.43 -8.37
N ALA A 101 -11.46 6.84 -8.02
CA ALA A 101 -11.64 6.09 -6.77
C ALA A 101 -12.05 4.64 -7.06
N ALA A 102 -11.15 3.72 -6.70
CA ALA A 102 -11.32 2.28 -6.78
C ALA A 102 -10.42 1.62 -5.74
N THR A 103 -10.94 0.66 -4.98
CA THR A 103 -10.16 -0.05 -3.96
C THR A 103 -10.57 -1.52 -3.82
N PHE A 104 -9.66 -2.36 -3.36
CA PHE A 104 -9.95 -3.73 -2.91
C PHE A 104 -10.31 -3.80 -1.42
N MET A 105 -10.35 -2.66 -0.72
CA MET A 105 -10.71 -2.62 0.70
C MET A 105 -12.19 -2.98 0.89
N PRO A 106 -12.51 -4.05 1.65
CA PRO A 106 -13.89 -4.43 1.93
C PRO A 106 -14.64 -3.30 2.66
N ARG A 107 -15.94 -3.18 2.37
CA ARG A 107 -16.86 -2.19 2.98
C ARG A 107 -16.51 -0.72 2.71
N HIS A 108 -15.53 -0.45 1.85
CA HIS A 108 -15.33 0.90 1.30
C HIS A 108 -16.39 1.18 0.24
N ALA A 109 -16.89 2.42 0.17
CA ALA A 109 -17.90 2.79 -0.82
C ALA A 109 -17.40 2.59 -2.26
N ASP A 110 -16.11 2.84 -2.52
CA ASP A 110 -15.47 2.57 -3.81
C ASP A 110 -14.84 1.17 -3.93
N SER A 111 -15.34 0.19 -3.17
CA SER A 111 -14.88 -1.19 -3.29
C SER A 111 -15.28 -1.77 -4.65
N VAL A 112 -14.32 -2.33 -5.38
CA VAL A 112 -14.57 -2.92 -6.71
C VAL A 112 -15.30 -4.25 -6.62
N ALA A 113 -15.15 -4.96 -5.51
CA ALA A 113 -15.67 -6.30 -5.29
C ALA A 113 -16.15 -6.48 -3.84
N SER A 114 -17.02 -7.46 -3.60
CA SER A 114 -17.46 -7.85 -2.25
C SER A 114 -16.79 -9.13 -1.73
N SER A 115 -16.05 -9.85 -2.59
CA SER A 115 -15.30 -11.06 -2.23
C SER A 115 -13.93 -11.11 -2.93
N SER A 116 -13.01 -11.94 -2.41
CA SER A 116 -11.71 -12.17 -3.03
C SER A 116 -11.82 -12.77 -4.44
N ALA A 117 -12.77 -13.68 -4.66
CA ALA A 117 -13.04 -14.26 -5.99
C ALA A 117 -13.49 -13.19 -7.00
N GLN A 118 -14.38 -12.27 -6.59
CA GLN A 118 -14.78 -11.15 -7.43
C GLN A 118 -13.62 -10.17 -7.65
N ALA A 119 -12.78 -9.93 -6.64
CA ALA A 119 -11.60 -9.05 -6.78
C ALA A 119 -10.60 -9.62 -7.81
N ALA A 120 -10.39 -10.94 -7.81
CA ALA A 120 -9.56 -11.62 -8.81
C ALA A 120 -10.17 -11.56 -10.20
N GLN A 121 -11.50 -11.72 -10.33
CA GLN A 121 -12.19 -11.54 -11.60
C GLN A 121 -12.07 -10.11 -12.13
N TRP A 122 -12.26 -9.12 -11.26
CA TRP A 122 -12.09 -7.69 -11.58
C TRP A 122 -10.66 -7.40 -12.06
N TRP A 123 -9.65 -7.83 -11.31
CA TRP A 123 -8.24 -7.69 -11.69
C TRP A 123 -7.97 -8.31 -13.07
N GLY A 124 -8.46 -9.53 -13.31
CA GLY A 124 -8.34 -10.19 -14.60
C GLY A 124 -9.01 -9.44 -15.75
N GLN A 125 -10.08 -8.68 -15.51
CA GLN A 125 -10.65 -7.78 -16.53
C GLN A 125 -9.76 -6.57 -16.80
N LEU A 126 -9.22 -5.93 -15.75
CA LEU A 126 -8.30 -4.79 -15.92
C LEU A 126 -7.02 -5.19 -16.66
N GLN A 127 -6.52 -6.40 -16.46
CA GLN A 127 -5.34 -6.91 -17.17
C GLN A 127 -5.59 -7.14 -18.67
N ARG A 128 -6.85 -7.11 -19.15
CA ARG A 128 -7.15 -7.15 -20.60
C ARG A 128 -7.13 -5.77 -21.25
N MET A 129 -7.02 -4.69 -20.48
CA MET A 129 -6.90 -3.35 -21.02
C MET A 129 -5.54 -3.19 -21.70
N GLU A 130 -5.49 -2.55 -22.87
CA GLU A 130 -4.26 -2.35 -23.66
C GLU A 130 -3.15 -1.65 -22.87
N ALA A 131 -3.52 -0.70 -22.01
CA ALA A 131 -2.56 0.02 -21.18
C ALA A 131 -1.94 -0.84 -20.07
N SER A 132 -2.57 -1.95 -19.67
CA SER A 132 -2.10 -2.77 -18.55
C SER A 132 -0.82 -3.51 -18.91
N ARG A 133 -0.05 -3.85 -17.89
CA ARG A 133 1.15 -4.68 -18.01
C ARG A 133 0.94 -6.01 -17.30
N HIS A 134 1.67 -7.04 -17.72
CA HIS A 134 1.59 -8.35 -17.12
C HIS A 134 2.83 -8.62 -16.26
N LEU A 135 2.61 -8.86 -14.98
CA LEU A 135 3.68 -9.11 -14.01
C LEU A 135 4.60 -10.28 -14.42
N PRO A 136 4.07 -11.45 -14.86
CA PRO A 136 4.93 -12.55 -15.29
C PRO A 136 5.86 -12.18 -16.46
N GLN A 137 5.36 -11.42 -17.44
CA GLN A 137 6.17 -10.99 -18.59
C GLN A 137 7.27 -10.01 -18.18
N ILE A 138 6.93 -9.05 -17.31
CA ILE A 138 7.90 -8.08 -16.77
C ILE A 138 9.03 -8.81 -16.02
N ALA A 139 8.68 -9.73 -15.12
CA ALA A 139 9.65 -10.47 -14.33
C ALA A 139 10.50 -11.42 -15.17
N ALA A 140 9.89 -12.16 -16.12
CA ALA A 140 10.62 -13.05 -17.01
C ALA A 140 11.66 -12.30 -17.86
N THR A 141 11.32 -11.08 -18.32
CA THR A 141 12.24 -10.24 -19.10
C THR A 141 13.42 -9.74 -18.26
N ALA A 142 13.18 -9.39 -16.99
CA ALA A 142 14.21 -8.90 -16.09
C ALA A 142 15.01 -10.02 -15.39
N GLY A 143 14.49 -11.25 -15.37
CA GLY A 143 15.00 -12.38 -14.60
C GLY A 143 14.71 -12.30 -13.09
N GLN A 144 14.10 -11.21 -12.61
CA GLN A 144 13.80 -10.99 -11.19
C GLN A 144 12.66 -9.98 -11.00
N ALA A 145 12.04 -9.97 -9.82
CA ALA A 145 11.08 -8.93 -9.42
C ALA A 145 10.95 -8.78 -7.89
N LEU A 146 10.84 -7.53 -7.42
CA LEU A 146 10.46 -7.21 -6.05
C LEU A 146 8.98 -6.81 -6.01
N VAL A 147 8.14 -7.61 -5.38
CA VAL A 147 6.69 -7.44 -5.33
C VAL A 147 6.26 -7.10 -3.90
N VAL A 148 5.69 -5.93 -3.70
CA VAL A 148 5.30 -5.40 -2.38
C VAL A 148 3.79 -5.20 -2.33
N LEU A 149 3.08 -6.21 -1.83
CA LEU A 149 1.62 -6.24 -1.86
C LEU A 149 1.01 -6.24 -0.46
N SER A 150 -0.11 -5.54 -0.32
CA SER A 150 -1.04 -5.79 0.79
C SER A 150 -1.79 -7.10 0.54
N GLU A 151 -2.38 -7.68 1.58
CA GLU A 151 -3.16 -8.91 1.49
C GLU A 151 -4.28 -8.82 0.42
N THR A 152 -5.09 -7.77 0.47
CA THR A 152 -6.21 -7.57 -0.49
C THR A 152 -5.76 -7.50 -1.95
N TYR A 153 -4.61 -6.88 -2.22
CA TYR A 153 -4.03 -6.85 -3.56
C TYR A 153 -3.46 -8.20 -3.98
N ALA A 154 -2.79 -8.92 -3.08
CA ALA A 154 -2.28 -10.25 -3.39
C ALA A 154 -3.39 -11.27 -3.65
N GLN A 155 -4.54 -11.15 -2.98
CA GLN A 155 -5.73 -11.94 -3.27
C GLN A 155 -6.28 -11.64 -4.68
N ALA A 156 -6.39 -10.36 -5.04
CA ALA A 156 -6.84 -9.96 -6.38
C ALA A 156 -5.85 -10.41 -7.48
N MET A 157 -4.56 -10.38 -7.18
CA MET A 157 -3.47 -10.74 -8.09
C MET A 157 -3.06 -12.21 -8.00
N HIS A 158 -3.83 -13.08 -7.33
CA HIS A 158 -3.40 -14.46 -7.05
C HIS A 158 -2.98 -15.23 -8.32
N ASN A 159 -3.77 -15.15 -9.39
CA ASN A 159 -3.45 -15.80 -10.66
C ASN A 159 -2.16 -15.25 -11.29
N ASP A 160 -1.91 -13.94 -11.17
CA ASP A 160 -0.67 -13.32 -11.66
C ASP A 160 0.53 -13.78 -10.83
N LEU A 161 0.38 -13.98 -9.51
CA LEU A 161 1.44 -14.49 -8.63
C LEU A 161 1.77 -15.97 -8.93
N VAL A 162 0.76 -16.80 -9.19
CA VAL A 162 0.97 -18.20 -9.63
C VAL A 162 1.67 -18.25 -10.99
N ALA A 163 1.21 -17.44 -11.95
CA ALA A 163 1.85 -17.35 -13.26
C ALA A 163 3.28 -16.78 -13.18
N LEU A 164 3.52 -15.85 -12.25
CA LEU A 164 4.83 -15.28 -11.98
C LEU A 164 5.80 -16.35 -11.45
N ALA A 165 5.36 -17.19 -10.51
CA ALA A 165 6.18 -18.29 -10.00
C ALA A 165 6.63 -19.26 -11.11
N ALA A 166 5.76 -19.52 -12.09
CA ALA A 166 6.06 -20.40 -13.21
C ALA A 166 7.11 -19.83 -14.20
N THR A 167 7.49 -18.57 -14.07
CA THR A 167 8.49 -17.95 -14.97
C THR A 167 9.94 -18.37 -14.67
N GLY A 168 10.20 -18.89 -13.47
CA GLY A 168 11.56 -19.17 -13.00
C GLY A 168 12.40 -17.92 -12.66
N ALA A 169 11.80 -16.72 -12.68
CA ALA A 169 12.46 -15.50 -12.25
C ALA A 169 12.69 -15.48 -10.73
N ASP A 170 13.73 -14.78 -10.27
CA ASP A 170 13.99 -14.55 -8.86
C ASP A 170 12.99 -13.54 -8.29
N VAL A 171 11.99 -14.02 -7.55
CA VAL A 171 10.90 -13.18 -7.04
C VAL A 171 10.91 -13.11 -5.51
N VAL A 172 10.92 -11.89 -5.00
CA VAL A 172 10.68 -11.60 -3.58
C VAL A 172 9.32 -10.94 -3.43
N LEU A 173 8.44 -11.56 -2.63
CA LEU A 173 7.13 -11.04 -2.27
C LEU A 173 7.14 -10.53 -0.82
N ILE A 174 7.06 -9.22 -0.62
CA ILE A 174 6.91 -8.62 0.71
C ILE A 174 5.43 -8.37 1.00
N GLY A 175 4.95 -8.90 2.12
CA GLY A 175 3.54 -8.89 2.48
C GLY A 175 2.79 -10.06 1.85
N GLY A 176 1.75 -9.74 1.06
CA GLY A 176 0.91 -10.74 0.39
C GLY A 176 0.00 -11.55 1.31
N ALA A 177 -0.86 -12.38 0.73
CA ALA A 177 -1.90 -13.13 1.44
C ALA A 177 -1.44 -14.52 1.90
N SER A 178 -0.81 -15.27 1.00
CA SER A 178 -0.34 -16.64 1.25
C SER A 178 1.02 -16.86 0.57
N ASP A 179 1.67 -17.95 0.95
CA ASP A 179 2.86 -18.42 0.24
C ASP A 179 2.45 -18.95 -1.15
N VAL A 180 3.38 -18.85 -2.10
CA VAL A 180 3.25 -19.33 -3.47
C VAL A 180 4.55 -20.04 -3.80
N ASP A 181 4.48 -21.32 -4.14
CA ASP A 181 5.65 -22.12 -4.47
C ASP A 181 6.43 -21.46 -5.61
N GLY A 182 7.75 -21.36 -5.48
CA GLY A 182 8.61 -20.65 -6.43
C GLY A 182 8.81 -19.16 -6.14
N ILE A 183 8.12 -18.58 -5.14
CA ILE A 183 8.32 -17.18 -4.72
C ILE A 183 8.87 -17.14 -3.29
N VAL A 184 9.92 -16.33 -3.07
CA VAL A 184 10.43 -16.06 -1.71
C VAL A 184 9.53 -15.02 -1.05
N ARG A 185 8.62 -15.46 -0.19
CA ARG A 185 7.72 -14.57 0.55
C ARG A 185 8.28 -14.15 1.91
N MET A 186 8.16 -12.87 2.21
CA MET A 186 8.34 -12.29 3.54
C MET A 186 7.00 -11.74 4.01
N PRO A 187 6.26 -12.48 4.86
CA PRO A 187 4.97 -12.04 5.36
C PRO A 187 5.08 -10.69 6.09
N ALA A 188 3.98 -9.93 6.10
CA ALA A 188 3.93 -8.68 6.85
C ALA A 188 4.19 -8.96 8.35
N ASN A 189 5.23 -8.34 8.93
CA ASN A 189 5.63 -8.60 10.30
C ASN A 189 5.54 -7.33 11.17
N ALA A 190 4.43 -7.20 11.88
CA ALA A 190 4.17 -6.04 12.75
C ALA A 190 5.23 -5.85 13.85
N ALA A 191 5.94 -6.91 14.25
CA ALA A 191 7.00 -6.83 15.26
C ALA A 191 8.23 -6.03 14.77
N LEU A 192 8.38 -5.83 13.46
CA LEU A 192 9.45 -5.01 12.88
C LEU A 192 9.11 -3.51 12.88
N ARG A 193 7.87 -3.12 13.23
CA ARG A 193 7.42 -1.71 13.15
C ARG A 193 8.27 -0.79 14.03
N GLN A 194 8.71 -1.23 15.20
CA GLN A 194 9.53 -0.38 16.07
C GLN A 194 10.89 -0.07 15.43
N ALA A 195 11.56 -1.07 14.87
CA ALA A 195 12.87 -0.93 14.24
C ALA A 195 12.80 -0.15 12.91
N LEU A 196 11.77 -0.42 12.10
CA LEU A 196 11.54 0.24 10.81
C LEU A 196 10.86 1.61 10.95
N GLY A 197 10.29 1.91 12.13
CA GLY A 197 9.47 3.08 12.38
C GLY A 197 8.15 3.12 11.62
N GLY A 198 7.45 4.26 11.73
CA GLY A 198 6.23 4.55 10.98
C GLY A 198 4.98 3.75 11.38
N THR A 199 3.95 3.78 10.52
CA THR A 199 2.64 3.16 10.74
C THR A 199 2.54 1.79 10.08
N LEU A 200 1.70 0.88 10.58
CA LEU A 200 1.53 -0.46 9.98
C LEU A 200 1.13 -0.42 8.49
N THR A 201 0.42 0.62 8.06
CA THR A 201 0.02 0.81 6.66
C THR A 201 1.18 0.91 5.67
N SER A 202 2.33 1.43 6.11
CA SER A 202 3.53 1.56 5.27
C SER A 202 4.63 0.56 5.66
N LEU A 203 4.29 -0.46 6.46
CA LEU A 203 5.23 -1.48 6.94
C LEU A 203 5.84 -2.31 5.79
N ASN A 204 5.03 -2.86 4.89
CA ASN A 204 5.52 -3.74 3.81
C ASN A 204 6.55 -3.01 2.92
N VAL A 205 6.31 -1.73 2.62
CA VAL A 205 7.26 -0.92 1.85
C VAL A 205 8.56 -0.69 2.61
N ARG A 206 8.51 -0.50 3.93
CA ARG A 206 9.73 -0.37 4.75
C ARG A 206 10.47 -1.70 4.92
N MET A 207 9.75 -2.80 5.01
CA MET A 207 10.33 -4.14 4.97
C MET A 207 11.05 -4.37 3.64
N ALA A 208 10.46 -3.94 2.52
CA ALA A 208 11.09 -4.02 1.19
C ALA A 208 12.36 -3.15 1.10
N ALA A 209 12.35 -1.95 1.67
CA ALA A 209 13.56 -1.11 1.74
C ALA A 209 14.66 -1.78 2.56
N SER A 210 14.33 -2.32 3.73
CA SER A 210 15.29 -3.05 4.56
C SER A 210 15.78 -4.33 3.87
N TRP A 211 14.92 -5.07 3.16
CA TRP A 211 15.37 -6.21 2.37
C TRP A 211 16.45 -5.81 1.35
N LEU A 212 16.23 -4.72 0.60
CA LEU A 212 17.22 -4.19 -0.35
C LEU A 212 18.55 -3.80 0.33
N GLU A 213 18.52 -3.33 1.58
CA GLU A 213 19.73 -3.05 2.37
C GLU A 213 20.49 -4.33 2.77
N HIS A 214 19.80 -5.47 2.89
CA HIS A 214 20.38 -6.76 3.29
C HIS A 214 20.74 -7.65 2.09
N CYS A 215 20.25 -7.33 0.88
CA CYS A 215 20.58 -8.04 -0.35
C CYS A 215 22.09 -8.01 -0.65
N THR A 216 22.55 -9.02 -1.39
CA THR A 216 23.86 -8.93 -2.05
C THR A 216 23.74 -7.89 -3.16
N PRO A 217 24.69 -6.94 -3.32
CA PRO A 217 24.61 -5.93 -4.36
C PRO A 217 24.36 -6.55 -5.74
N GLY A 218 23.27 -6.14 -6.36
CA GLY A 218 22.82 -6.60 -7.66
C GLY A 218 22.25 -8.01 -7.74
N HIS A 219 22.09 -8.71 -6.62
CA HIS A 219 21.47 -10.04 -6.57
C HIS A 219 20.31 -10.04 -5.57
N LEU A 220 19.08 -10.10 -6.09
CA LEU A 220 17.88 -9.94 -5.28
C LEU A 220 17.74 -11.09 -4.27
N ILE A 221 18.08 -12.31 -4.67
CA ILE A 221 17.96 -13.51 -3.85
C ILE A 221 19.31 -14.24 -3.81
N THR A 222 19.90 -14.32 -2.62
CA THR A 222 21.05 -15.19 -2.33
C THR A 222 20.85 -15.86 -0.98
N PRO A 223 21.48 -17.03 -0.71
CA PRO A 223 21.48 -17.63 0.62
C PRO A 223 21.93 -16.64 1.71
N THR A 224 22.99 -15.87 1.41
CA THR A 224 23.52 -14.84 2.30
C THR A 224 22.54 -13.70 2.56
N ALA A 225 21.80 -13.23 1.54
CA ALA A 225 20.78 -12.20 1.73
C ALA A 225 19.64 -12.69 2.63
N LYS A 226 19.18 -13.94 2.42
CA LYS A 226 18.15 -14.58 3.26
C LYS A 226 18.62 -14.70 4.71
N GLU A 227 19.86 -15.14 4.93
CA GLU A 227 20.45 -15.27 6.27
C GLU A 227 20.58 -13.91 6.95
N ARG A 228 21.13 -12.89 6.28
CA ARG A 228 21.26 -11.52 6.81
C ARG A 228 19.92 -10.96 7.25
N TRP A 229 18.89 -11.09 6.41
CA TRP A 229 17.53 -10.66 6.74
C TRP A 229 16.95 -11.44 7.92
N SER A 230 17.08 -12.76 7.94
CA SER A 230 16.56 -13.61 9.03
C SER A 230 17.20 -13.26 10.38
N THR A 231 18.53 -13.10 10.39
CA THR A 231 19.30 -12.71 11.57
C THR A 231 18.90 -11.32 12.06
N TRP A 232 18.86 -10.32 11.17
CA TRP A 232 18.45 -8.97 11.55
C TRP A 232 17.00 -8.92 12.06
N SER A 233 16.06 -9.52 11.32
CA SER A 233 14.64 -9.46 11.64
C SER A 233 14.33 -10.14 12.98
N SER A 234 14.97 -11.26 13.30
CA SER A 234 14.83 -11.93 14.60
C SER A 234 15.41 -11.12 15.76
N GLN A 235 16.53 -10.42 15.56
CA GLN A 235 17.15 -9.56 16.58
C GLN A 235 16.30 -8.33 16.91
N VAL A 236 15.67 -7.72 15.91
CA VAL A 236 14.94 -6.45 16.08
C VAL A 236 13.43 -6.62 16.30
N ALA A 237 12.88 -7.82 16.08
CA ALA A 237 11.46 -8.08 16.27
C ALA A 237 11.04 -7.82 17.72
N ARG A 238 10.09 -6.89 17.89
CA ARG A 238 9.46 -6.58 19.19
C ARG A 238 7.95 -6.60 19.04
N THR A 239 7.29 -7.54 19.73
CA THR A 239 5.83 -7.57 19.79
C THR A 239 5.33 -6.37 20.58
N GLU A 240 4.69 -5.43 19.89
CA GLU A 240 4.10 -4.27 20.53
C GLU A 240 2.83 -4.67 21.30
N ARG A 241 2.96 -4.83 22.62
CA ARG A 241 1.82 -4.96 23.52
C ARG A 241 1.39 -3.58 23.98
N TYR A 242 0.32 -3.06 23.40
CA TYR A 242 -0.31 -1.84 23.91
C TYR A 242 -1.24 -2.19 25.08
N ALA A 243 -0.73 -2.09 26.31
CA ALA A 243 -1.55 -2.14 27.53
C ALA A 243 -2.28 -0.79 27.73
N ARG A 244 -3.05 -0.35 26.73
CA ARG A 244 -3.72 0.95 26.80
C ARG A 244 -5.08 0.83 27.48
N GLN A 245 -5.36 1.73 28.41
CA GLN A 245 -6.67 1.81 29.05
C GLN A 245 -7.66 2.58 28.16
N PRO A 246 -8.83 2.00 27.81
CA PRO A 246 -9.88 2.73 27.10
C PRO A 246 -10.33 3.97 27.88
N MET A 247 -10.52 5.09 27.19
CA MET A 247 -11.11 6.30 27.78
C MET A 247 -12.55 6.49 27.33
N SER A 248 -13.40 7.05 28.20
CA SER A 248 -14.70 7.61 27.84
C SER A 248 -14.55 8.94 27.08
N ASP A 249 -15.57 9.35 26.33
CA ASP A 249 -15.54 10.63 25.59
C ASP A 249 -15.34 11.82 26.55
N GLN A 250 -16.02 11.80 27.70
CA GLN A 250 -15.87 12.83 28.73
C GLN A 250 -14.43 12.94 29.24
N ALA A 251 -13.76 11.80 29.47
CA ALA A 251 -12.38 11.79 29.92
C ALA A 251 -11.41 12.31 28.83
N VAL A 252 -11.67 11.99 27.55
CA VAL A 252 -10.90 12.53 26.42
C VAL A 252 -11.11 14.04 26.28
N ILE A 253 -12.34 14.53 26.39
CA ILE A 253 -12.68 15.96 26.35
C ILE A 253 -11.99 16.71 27.50
N ALA A 254 -12.06 16.18 28.72
CA ALA A 254 -11.40 16.77 29.89
C ALA A 254 -9.89 16.85 29.68
N PHE A 255 -9.26 15.79 29.16
CA PHE A 255 -7.84 15.79 28.80
C PHE A 255 -7.53 16.86 27.74
N ILE A 256 -8.35 16.98 26.69
CA ILE A 256 -8.15 17.96 25.62
C ILE A 256 -8.20 19.39 26.20
N ARG A 257 -9.21 19.71 27.02
CA ARG A 257 -9.34 21.03 27.66
C ARG A 257 -8.13 21.35 28.55
N ASP A 258 -7.75 20.41 29.41
CA ASP A 258 -6.64 20.58 30.33
C ASP A 258 -5.31 20.84 29.61
N VAL A 259 -4.93 19.95 28.68
CA VAL A 259 -3.65 20.08 27.96
C VAL A 259 -3.64 21.31 27.06
N LYS A 260 -4.77 21.65 26.43
CA LYS A 260 -4.87 22.82 25.57
C LYS A 260 -4.84 24.13 26.36
N GLY A 261 -5.41 24.14 27.57
CA GLY A 261 -5.30 25.27 28.48
C GLY A 261 -3.85 25.54 28.91
N ARG A 262 -3.07 24.48 29.15
CA ARG A 262 -1.65 24.60 29.50
C ARG A 262 -0.74 24.88 28.29
N TYR A 263 -1.06 24.33 27.13
CA TYR A 263 -0.27 24.43 25.91
C TYR A 263 -1.13 24.83 24.70
N PRO A 264 -1.45 26.13 24.53
CA PRO A 264 -2.32 26.62 23.46
C PRO A 264 -1.84 26.32 22.04
N ASP A 265 -0.54 26.12 21.83
CA ASP A 265 0.05 25.89 20.51
C ASP A 265 0.12 24.41 20.10
N TYR A 266 -0.20 23.48 21.00
CA TYR A 266 -0.11 22.07 20.66
C TYR A 266 -1.16 21.70 19.61
N SER A 267 -0.70 21.05 18.54
CA SER A 267 -1.57 20.54 17.48
C SER A 267 -2.38 19.33 17.97
N ARG A 268 -3.53 19.08 17.34
CA ARG A 268 -4.38 17.90 17.61
C ARG A 268 -3.58 16.59 17.61
N THR A 269 -2.70 16.40 16.63
CA THR A 269 -1.83 15.21 16.52
C THR A 269 -0.83 15.12 17.67
N ARG A 270 -0.30 16.25 18.15
CA ARG A 270 0.57 16.30 19.34
C ARG A 270 -0.18 15.93 20.62
N LEU A 271 -1.43 16.41 20.81
CA LEU A 271 -2.25 16.03 21.96
C LEU A 271 -2.58 14.54 21.95
N LEU A 272 -3.00 13.99 20.80
CA LEU A 272 -3.30 12.56 20.67
C LEU A 272 -2.06 11.69 20.96
N ARG A 273 -0.88 12.14 20.52
CA ARG A 273 0.39 11.47 20.85
C ARG A 273 0.64 11.49 22.35
N LEU A 274 0.52 12.66 22.99
CA LEU A 274 0.68 12.80 24.44
C LEU A 274 -0.29 11.89 25.23
N LEU A 275 -1.55 11.80 24.80
CA LEU A 275 -2.56 10.92 25.41
C LEU A 275 -2.12 9.45 25.34
N ARG A 276 -1.60 9.03 24.19
CA ARG A 276 -1.13 7.65 23.96
C ARG A 276 0.17 7.34 24.68
N ASP A 277 1.06 8.32 24.80
CA ASP A 277 2.33 8.21 25.54
C ASP A 277 2.06 8.05 27.05
N LYS A 278 0.95 8.57 27.55
CA LYS A 278 0.44 8.33 28.92
C LYS A 278 -0.27 6.97 29.09
N GLY A 279 -0.24 6.09 28.08
CA GLY A 279 -0.86 4.76 28.17
C GLY A 279 -2.37 4.74 27.95
N MET A 280 -2.99 5.82 27.48
CA MET A 280 -4.44 5.85 27.25
C MET A 280 -4.80 5.52 25.79
N ALA A 281 -5.95 4.87 25.57
CA ALA A 281 -6.46 4.54 24.24
C ALA A 281 -7.54 5.53 23.78
N CYS A 282 -7.29 6.14 22.63
CA CYS A 282 -8.30 6.82 21.82
C CYS A 282 -8.01 6.62 20.32
N GLU A 283 -9.03 6.23 19.57
CA GLU A 283 -8.98 6.07 18.11
C GLU A 283 -8.79 7.44 17.45
N GLN A 284 -8.05 7.52 16.34
CA GLN A 284 -7.62 8.81 15.79
C GLN A 284 -8.80 9.64 15.27
N LYS A 285 -9.80 9.02 14.64
CA LYS A 285 -10.99 9.70 14.18
C LYS A 285 -11.83 10.17 15.36
N ARG A 286 -12.12 9.28 16.31
CA ARG A 286 -12.80 9.64 17.57
C ARG A 286 -12.15 10.82 18.28
N PHE A 287 -10.83 10.80 18.47
CA PHE A 287 -10.11 11.93 19.08
C PHE A 287 -10.24 13.21 18.26
N ALA A 288 -10.22 13.10 16.93
CA ALA A 288 -10.37 14.24 16.04
C ALA A 288 -11.75 14.88 16.13
N ASP A 289 -12.81 14.07 16.18
CA ASP A 289 -14.18 14.54 16.30
C ASP A 289 -14.39 15.23 17.66
N LEU A 290 -13.90 14.62 18.74
CA LEU A 290 -13.95 15.18 20.10
C LEU A 290 -13.11 16.46 20.25
N TYR A 291 -11.94 16.53 19.62
CA TYR A 291 -11.13 17.75 19.62
C TYR A 291 -11.87 18.90 18.94
N THR A 292 -12.49 18.63 17.79
CA THR A 292 -13.24 19.63 17.01
C THR A 292 -14.46 20.11 17.80
N SER A 293 -15.20 19.21 18.46
CA SER A 293 -16.34 19.59 19.30
C SER A 293 -15.94 20.35 20.57
N THR A 294 -14.70 20.17 21.06
CA THR A 294 -14.23 20.78 22.31
C THR A 294 -13.56 22.14 22.11
N ILE A 295 -12.73 22.28 21.07
CA ILE A 295 -11.85 23.45 20.84
C ILE A 295 -12.23 24.21 19.56
N GLY A 296 -13.09 23.65 18.72
CA GLY A 296 -13.40 24.17 17.39
C GLY A 296 -12.47 23.63 16.31
N PRO A 297 -12.83 23.81 15.02
CA PRO A 297 -11.99 23.39 13.90
C PRO A 297 -10.69 24.21 13.88
N ARG A 298 -9.55 23.50 13.79
CA ARG A 298 -8.23 24.05 13.43
C ARG A 298 -7.63 23.21 12.33
#